data_AF-A0A2J6SBA7-F1
#
_entry.id   AF-A0A2J6SBA7-F1
#
_cell.length_a   1.000
_cell.length_b   1.000
_cell.length_c   1.000
_cell.angle_alpha   90.00
_cell.angle_beta   90.00
_cell.angle_gamma   90.00
#
_symmetry.space_group_name_H-M   'P 1'
#
loop_
_entity.id
_entity.type
_entity.pdbx_description
1 polymer ?
#
loop_
_entity_poly.entity_id
_entity_poly.type
_entity_poly.pdbx_seq_one_letter_code
_entity_poly.pdbx_strand_id
1 'polypeptide(L)'
;SYNARQIFQFPSKPFTSIENVALRPSGDLILTTTSAPTIYLLDPTQVTPSAELLYTFPDATSCLGITETSSDVFAVVVGNVSLTTFGGVPGSFSIWSVNLAQSSTPIVKKIAAIPQAKILNGLTHLQDNPNIVLAADSEAGIVYSLNIVSGVSAVAIQNSAFSPGGKTLGINGLHVDAAGNNLYFTNSAMGTFGRIPIDGNNGEATGAATVIATAAEGDNYDDFAIDGQGNYWIAV
;
A
#
# COMPACT_ATOMS: atom_id res chain seq x y z
N SER A 1 -13.60 10.38 -22.47
CA SER A 1 -14.27 10.07 -21.20
C SER A 1 -13.81 8.69 -20.76
N TYR A 2 -13.46 8.53 -19.49
CA TYR A 2 -13.17 7.22 -18.91
C TYR A 2 -14.45 6.71 -18.26
N ASN A 3 -14.82 5.47 -18.57
CA ASN A 3 -16.02 4.85 -18.03
C ASN A 3 -15.61 3.85 -16.95
N ALA A 4 -16.13 4.04 -15.74
CA ALA A 4 -16.01 3.05 -14.68
C ALA A 4 -17.15 2.03 -14.77
N ARG A 5 -16.87 0.76 -14.45
CA ARG A 5 -17.87 -0.31 -14.31
C ARG A 5 -17.68 -0.98 -12.96
N GLN A 6 -18.76 -1.15 -12.20
CA GLN A 6 -18.74 -1.99 -11.01
C GLN A 6 -18.49 -3.45 -11.41
N ILE A 7 -17.44 -4.05 -10.85
CA ILE A 7 -17.10 -5.48 -11.05
C ILE A 7 -17.74 -6.33 -9.96
N PHE A 8 -17.56 -5.93 -8.70
CA PHE A 8 -18.03 -6.66 -7.53
C PHE A 8 -18.38 -5.67 -6.42
N GLN A 9 -19.28 -6.07 -5.51
CA GLN A 9 -19.59 -5.33 -4.30
C GLN A 9 -19.77 -6.33 -3.15
N PHE A 10 -19.04 -6.14 -2.07
CA PHE A 10 -19.24 -6.93 -0.85
C PHE A 10 -20.64 -6.66 -0.26
N PRO A 11 -21.24 -7.65 0.44
CA PRO A 11 -22.46 -7.42 1.20
C PRO A 11 -22.31 -6.24 2.17
N SER A 12 -23.39 -5.51 2.43
CA SER A 12 -23.36 -4.36 3.36
C SER A 12 -23.19 -4.77 4.83
N LYS A 13 -23.38 -6.06 5.16
CA LYS A 13 -23.27 -6.61 6.50
C LYS A 13 -22.62 -8.02 6.48
N PRO A 14 -21.51 -8.24 7.19
CA PRO A 14 -20.69 -7.23 7.86
C PRO A 14 -20.09 -6.24 6.84
N PHE A 15 -19.81 -5.01 7.27
CA PHE A 15 -19.16 -4.01 6.41
C PHE A 15 -17.74 -4.48 6.05
N THR A 16 -17.41 -4.43 4.76
CA THR A 16 -16.07 -4.74 4.25
C THR A 16 -15.51 -3.50 3.55
N SER A 17 -14.45 -2.94 4.12
CA SER A 17 -13.70 -1.82 3.54
C SER A 17 -12.49 -2.38 2.81
N ILE A 18 -12.51 -2.32 1.48
CA ILE A 18 -11.32 -2.62 0.67
C ILE A 18 -10.37 -1.44 0.81
N GLU A 19 -9.10 -1.71 1.10
CA GLU A 19 -8.08 -0.65 1.18
C GLU A 19 -7.31 -0.56 -0.11
N ASN A 20 -6.82 -1.70 -0.60
CA ASN A 20 -5.81 -1.73 -1.64
C ASN A 20 -5.99 -2.94 -2.56
N VAL A 21 -5.36 -2.89 -3.72
CA VAL A 21 -5.50 -3.91 -4.76
C VAL A 21 -4.17 -4.20 -5.45
N ALA A 22 -3.87 -5.48 -5.62
CA ALA A 22 -2.78 -5.95 -6.48
C ALA A 22 -3.31 -6.87 -7.57
N LEU A 23 -2.76 -6.74 -8.78
CA LEU A 23 -3.05 -7.64 -9.90
C LEU A 23 -2.07 -8.82 -9.89
N ARG A 24 -2.58 -10.04 -9.96
CA ARG A 24 -1.77 -11.25 -10.11
C ARG A 24 -1.40 -11.49 -11.57
N PRO A 25 -0.31 -12.24 -11.84
CA PRO A 25 0.00 -12.71 -13.18
C PRO A 25 -1.14 -13.54 -13.84
N SER A 26 -2.02 -14.17 -13.05
CA SER A 26 -3.19 -14.88 -13.55
C SER A 26 -4.29 -13.96 -14.08
N GLY A 27 -4.28 -12.67 -13.72
CA GLY A 27 -5.36 -11.72 -13.98
C GLY A 27 -6.32 -11.53 -12.80
N ASP A 28 -6.20 -12.33 -11.74
CA ASP A 28 -6.99 -12.17 -10.52
C ASP A 28 -6.51 -10.94 -9.73
N LEU A 29 -7.42 -10.32 -8.99
CA LEU A 29 -7.11 -9.26 -8.04
C LEU A 29 -6.94 -9.82 -6.64
N ILE A 30 -5.94 -9.34 -5.90
CA ILE A 30 -5.82 -9.49 -4.46
C ILE A 30 -6.33 -8.20 -3.83
N LEU A 31 -7.34 -8.31 -2.96
CA LEU A 31 -7.95 -7.17 -2.26
C LEU A 31 -7.56 -7.23 -0.79
N THR A 32 -6.89 -6.20 -0.28
CA THR A 32 -6.68 -6.02 1.16
C THR A 32 -7.87 -5.32 1.78
N THR A 33 -8.14 -5.57 3.06
CA THR A 33 -9.27 -4.95 3.76
C THR A 33 -8.84 -4.26 5.04
N THR A 34 -9.31 -3.04 5.28
CA THR A 34 -9.03 -2.31 6.54
C THR A 34 -10.00 -2.71 7.64
N SER A 35 -11.17 -3.25 7.28
CA SER A 35 -12.21 -3.65 8.24
C SER A 35 -12.00 -5.01 8.90
N ALA A 36 -11.09 -5.81 8.37
CA ALA A 36 -10.72 -7.12 8.90
C ALA A 36 -9.26 -7.41 8.49
N PRO A 37 -8.53 -8.28 9.20
CA PRO A 37 -7.17 -8.65 8.81
C PRO A 37 -7.21 -9.71 7.69
N THR A 38 -7.97 -9.47 6.63
CA THR A 38 -8.20 -10.45 5.55
C THR A 38 -7.82 -9.91 4.19
N ILE A 39 -7.36 -10.84 3.34
CA ILE A 39 -7.18 -10.63 1.91
C ILE A 39 -8.10 -11.56 1.12
N TYR A 40 -8.63 -11.05 0.01
CA TYR A 40 -9.53 -11.78 -0.89
C TYR A 40 -8.93 -11.90 -2.29
N LEU A 41 -9.25 -12.99 -2.98
CA LEU A 41 -9.06 -13.13 -4.43
C LEU A 41 -10.36 -12.82 -5.16
N LEU A 42 -10.26 -12.16 -6.30
CA LEU A 42 -11.38 -11.86 -7.19
C LEU A 42 -10.92 -11.98 -8.64
N ASP A 43 -11.54 -12.86 -9.43
CA ASP A 43 -11.39 -12.86 -10.88
C ASP A 43 -12.34 -11.80 -11.48
N PRO A 44 -11.83 -10.68 -12.02
CA PRO A 44 -12.67 -9.60 -12.54
C PRO A 44 -13.32 -9.93 -13.89
N THR A 45 -12.94 -11.06 -14.50
CA THR A 45 -13.40 -11.48 -15.84
C THR A 45 -14.56 -12.47 -15.78
N GLN A 46 -14.86 -13.03 -14.60
CA GLN A 46 -16.01 -13.90 -14.41
C GLN A 46 -17.32 -13.21 -14.75
N VAL A 47 -18.27 -13.97 -15.31
CA VAL A 47 -19.63 -13.48 -15.60
C VAL A 47 -20.34 -13.06 -14.31
N THR A 48 -20.10 -13.81 -13.23
CA THR A 48 -20.62 -13.54 -11.89
C THR A 48 -19.44 -13.54 -10.92
N PRO A 49 -18.71 -12.41 -10.77
CA PRO A 49 -17.54 -12.35 -9.90
C PRO A 49 -17.90 -12.64 -8.44
N SER A 50 -17.02 -13.38 -7.75
CA SER A 50 -17.11 -13.62 -6.31
C SER A 50 -15.76 -13.39 -5.64
N ALA A 51 -15.77 -12.69 -4.50
CA ALA A 51 -14.57 -12.52 -3.69
C ALA A 51 -14.36 -13.75 -2.79
N GLU A 52 -13.26 -14.48 -3.01
CA GLU A 52 -12.88 -15.66 -2.25
C GLU A 52 -11.91 -15.28 -1.14
N LEU A 53 -12.16 -15.69 0.10
CA LEU A 53 -11.23 -15.44 1.20
C LEU A 53 -9.93 -16.21 0.94
N LEU A 54 -8.83 -15.48 0.78
CA LEU A 54 -7.51 -16.07 0.55
C LEU A 54 -6.79 -16.36 1.87
N TYR A 55 -6.77 -15.39 2.79
CA TYR A 55 -6.10 -15.54 4.07
C TYR A 55 -6.62 -14.57 5.13
N THR A 56 -6.56 -15.00 6.39
CA THR A 56 -6.80 -14.17 7.59
C THR A 56 -5.53 -14.10 8.41
N PHE A 57 -4.97 -12.90 8.59
CA PHE A 57 -3.77 -12.69 9.38
C PHE A 57 -4.09 -12.72 10.89
N PRO A 58 -3.24 -13.36 11.71
CA PRO A 58 -3.44 -13.40 13.15
C PRO A 58 -3.05 -12.08 13.82
N ASP A 59 -3.58 -11.85 15.02
CA ASP A 59 -3.21 -10.76 15.93
C ASP A 59 -3.31 -9.34 15.33
N ALA A 60 -4.20 -9.16 14.36
CA ALA A 60 -4.41 -7.92 13.64
C ALA A 60 -5.89 -7.60 13.44
N THR A 61 -6.23 -6.37 13.03
CA THR A 61 -7.59 -5.98 12.63
C THR A 61 -7.70 -5.50 11.20
N SER A 62 -6.57 -5.24 10.52
CA SER A 62 -6.54 -4.57 9.22
C SER A 62 -5.38 -5.04 8.36
N CYS A 63 -5.60 -5.06 7.04
CA CYS A 63 -4.59 -5.18 5.99
C CYS A 63 -4.62 -3.92 5.11
N LEU A 64 -3.45 -3.34 4.83
CA LEU A 64 -3.35 -2.05 4.12
C LEU A 64 -2.63 -2.21 2.76
N GLY A 65 -1.50 -1.53 2.55
CA GLY A 65 -0.75 -1.59 1.30
C GLY A 65 -0.26 -2.99 0.94
N ILE A 66 -0.20 -3.26 -0.36
CA ILE A 66 0.23 -4.52 -0.95
C ILE A 66 1.12 -4.25 -2.17
N THR A 67 2.18 -5.05 -2.34
CA THR A 67 3.04 -4.95 -3.51
C THR A 67 3.60 -6.31 -3.90
N GLU A 68 3.78 -6.56 -5.19
CA GLU A 68 4.44 -7.78 -5.68
C GLU A 68 5.96 -7.62 -5.54
N THR A 69 6.61 -8.56 -4.84
CA THR A 69 8.06 -8.56 -4.62
C THR A 69 8.80 -9.51 -5.57
N SER A 70 8.11 -10.55 -6.02
CA SER A 70 8.53 -11.44 -7.11
C SER A 70 7.29 -12.09 -7.71
N SER A 71 7.40 -12.74 -8.87
CA SER A 71 6.24 -13.29 -9.58
C SER A 71 5.34 -14.12 -8.67
N ASP A 72 4.10 -13.64 -8.49
CA ASP A 72 3.04 -14.20 -7.64
C ASP A 72 3.43 -14.34 -6.15
N VAL A 73 4.31 -13.45 -5.66
CA VAL A 73 4.68 -13.30 -4.25
C VAL A 73 4.52 -11.84 -3.85
N PHE A 74 3.72 -11.61 -2.81
CA PHE A 74 3.32 -10.28 -2.39
C PHE A 74 3.83 -9.99 -0.98
N ALA A 75 4.22 -8.74 -0.73
CA ALA A 75 4.34 -8.19 0.61
C ALA A 75 3.05 -7.44 0.96
N VAL A 76 2.56 -7.59 2.20
CA VAL A 76 1.31 -7.01 2.69
C VAL A 76 1.56 -6.33 4.03
N VAL A 77 1.07 -5.11 4.18
CA VAL A 77 1.02 -4.41 5.47
C VAL A 77 -0.13 -4.95 6.30
N VAL A 78 0.16 -5.31 7.55
CA VAL A 78 -0.81 -5.83 8.51
C VAL A 78 -0.64 -5.12 9.84
N GLY A 79 -1.74 -4.64 10.43
CA GLY A 79 -1.73 -3.92 11.70
C GLY A 79 -3.13 -3.69 12.25
N ASN A 80 -3.22 -2.85 13.29
CA ASN A 80 -4.49 -2.49 13.90
C ASN A 80 -4.82 -1.02 13.64
N VAL A 81 -5.91 -0.78 12.92
CA VAL A 81 -6.40 0.56 12.57
C VAL A 81 -7.85 0.71 13.01
N SER A 82 -8.15 1.82 13.66
CA SER A 82 -9.53 2.22 14.00
C SER A 82 -10.23 2.78 12.76
N LEU A 83 -11.31 2.13 12.30
CA LEU A 83 -12.13 2.64 11.20
C LEU A 83 -12.85 3.96 11.53
N THR A 84 -12.98 4.31 12.80
CA THR A 84 -13.70 5.51 13.23
C THR A 84 -12.77 6.72 13.29
N THR A 85 -11.54 6.52 13.76
CA THR A 85 -10.59 7.61 14.01
C THR A 85 -9.43 7.62 13.02
N PHE A 86 -9.30 6.58 12.19
CA PHE A 86 -8.15 6.33 11.31
C PHE A 86 -6.82 6.39 12.06
N GLY A 87 -6.82 5.97 13.33
CA GLY A 87 -5.64 5.91 14.19
C GLY A 87 -5.09 4.48 14.24
N GLY A 88 -3.77 4.34 14.20
CA GLY A 88 -3.08 3.06 14.36
C GLY A 88 -2.82 2.72 15.83
N VAL A 89 -2.74 1.43 16.14
CA VAL A 89 -2.32 0.97 17.47
C VAL A 89 -0.80 0.81 17.50
N PRO A 90 -0.08 1.53 18.38
CA PRO A 90 1.37 1.40 18.49
C PRO A 90 1.82 -0.04 18.71
N GLY A 91 2.89 -0.46 18.05
CA GLY A 91 3.45 -1.81 18.17
C GLY A 91 2.73 -2.89 17.37
N SER A 92 1.61 -2.58 16.70
CA SER A 92 0.82 -3.60 15.97
C SER A 92 1.27 -3.87 14.54
N PHE A 93 2.02 -2.94 13.92
CA PHE A 93 2.32 -3.00 12.49
C PHE A 93 3.43 -4.01 12.16
N SER A 94 3.21 -4.72 11.06
CA SER A 94 4.12 -5.72 10.52
C SER A 94 3.95 -5.83 9.01
N ILE A 95 4.97 -6.39 8.35
CA ILE A 95 4.91 -6.73 6.92
C ILE A 95 4.99 -8.26 6.80
N TRP A 96 4.12 -8.81 5.96
CA TRP A 96 4.00 -10.25 5.72
C TRP A 96 4.23 -10.58 4.25
N SER A 97 4.80 -11.74 3.98
CA SER A 97 4.89 -12.34 2.65
C SER A 97 3.71 -13.28 2.43
N VAL A 98 3.11 -13.20 1.25
CA VAL A 98 2.07 -14.10 0.73
C VAL A 98 2.57 -14.67 -0.59
N ASN A 99 2.97 -15.94 -0.60
CA ASN A 99 3.48 -16.63 -1.80
C ASN A 99 2.38 -17.52 -2.39
N LEU A 100 2.01 -17.22 -3.63
CA LEU A 100 0.98 -17.91 -4.42
C LEU A 100 1.58 -18.70 -5.60
N ALA A 101 2.87 -18.50 -5.93
CA ALA A 101 3.53 -19.07 -7.10
C ALA A 101 3.60 -20.61 -7.14
N GLN A 102 3.57 -21.29 -5.99
CA GLN A 102 3.95 -22.71 -5.89
C GLN A 102 2.81 -23.66 -5.50
N SER A 103 1.63 -23.16 -5.18
CA SER A 103 0.56 -23.98 -4.60
C SER A 103 -0.82 -23.32 -4.74
N SER A 104 -1.88 -24.14 -4.72
CA SER A 104 -3.26 -23.66 -4.55
C SER A 104 -3.52 -23.05 -3.17
N THR A 105 -2.65 -23.30 -2.20
CA THR A 105 -2.73 -22.73 -0.84
C THR A 105 -1.61 -21.73 -0.64
N PRO A 106 -1.91 -20.50 -0.20
CA PRO A 106 -0.88 -19.48 0.02
C PRO A 106 0.11 -19.90 1.11
N ILE A 107 1.41 -19.70 0.86
CA ILE A 107 2.44 -19.77 1.90
C ILE A 107 2.59 -18.38 2.49
N VAL A 108 2.12 -18.19 3.73
CA VAL A 108 2.11 -16.89 4.40
C VAL A 108 3.11 -16.87 5.55
N LYS A 109 3.97 -15.83 5.61
CA LYS A 109 5.01 -15.67 6.64
C LYS A 109 5.18 -14.22 7.05
N LYS A 110 5.33 -13.96 8.35
CA LYS A 110 5.71 -12.62 8.83
C LYS A 110 7.16 -12.36 8.42
N ILE A 111 7.41 -11.24 7.75
CA ILE A 111 8.75 -10.79 7.35
C ILE A 111 9.40 -10.05 8.53
N ALA A 112 8.71 -9.01 9.02
CA ALA A 112 9.19 -8.19 10.11
C ALA A 112 8.05 -7.55 10.89
N ALA A 113 8.24 -7.37 12.19
CA ALA A 113 7.47 -6.41 12.96
C ALA A 113 8.12 -5.03 12.84
N ILE A 114 7.32 -3.97 12.78
CA ILE A 114 7.77 -2.58 12.69
C ILE A 114 7.13 -1.83 13.86
N PRO A 115 7.52 -2.13 15.11
CA PRO A 115 6.80 -1.66 16.30
C PRO A 115 6.83 -0.14 16.48
N GLN A 116 7.82 0.53 15.88
CA GLN A 116 7.95 1.98 15.85
C GLN A 116 6.98 2.68 14.89
N ALA A 117 6.38 1.94 13.96
CA ALA A 117 5.44 2.53 13.01
C ALA A 117 4.14 2.93 13.69
N LYS A 118 3.60 4.05 13.27
CA LYS A 118 2.35 4.60 13.78
C LYS A 118 1.16 4.19 12.94
N ILE A 119 1.24 4.38 11.61
CA ILE A 119 0.26 3.87 10.65
C ILE A 119 0.99 3.50 9.36
N LEU A 120 1.40 2.24 9.20
CA LEU A 120 1.86 1.80 7.88
C LEU A 120 0.66 1.72 6.93
N ASN A 121 0.74 2.39 5.80
CA ASN A 121 -0.33 2.42 4.80
C ASN A 121 0.17 1.87 3.45
N GLY A 122 0.47 2.73 2.48
CA GLY A 122 0.98 2.34 1.18
C GLY A 122 2.28 1.53 1.26
N LEU A 123 2.47 0.63 0.28
CA LEU A 123 3.62 -0.26 0.18
C LEU A 123 4.05 -0.38 -1.28
N THR A 124 5.35 -0.25 -1.55
CA THR A 124 5.91 -0.45 -2.89
C THR A 124 7.22 -1.21 -2.84
N HIS A 125 7.63 -1.75 -3.99
CA HIS A 125 8.85 -2.54 -4.14
C HIS A 125 9.88 -1.77 -4.99
N LEU A 126 11.17 -1.82 -4.59
CA LEU A 126 12.23 -1.24 -5.41
C LEU A 126 12.54 -2.13 -6.61
N GLN A 127 12.65 -1.51 -7.78
CA GLN A 127 12.92 -2.22 -9.02
C GLN A 127 14.37 -2.69 -9.12
N ASP A 128 15.33 -1.85 -8.70
CA ASP A 128 16.76 -2.15 -8.80
C ASP A 128 17.26 -3.02 -7.64
N ASN A 129 16.48 -3.17 -6.56
CA ASN A 129 16.80 -4.05 -5.44
C ASN A 129 15.60 -4.90 -5.02
N PRO A 130 15.52 -6.18 -5.45
CA PRO A 130 14.37 -7.04 -5.22
C PRO A 130 14.19 -7.45 -3.76
N ASN A 131 15.09 -7.02 -2.87
CA ASN A 131 15.01 -7.32 -1.45
C ASN A 131 14.44 -6.15 -0.64
N ILE A 132 14.14 -5.00 -1.23
CA ILE A 132 13.74 -3.79 -0.49
C ILE A 132 12.32 -3.39 -0.86
N VAL A 133 11.46 -3.32 0.14
CA VAL A 133 10.16 -2.65 0.04
C VAL A 133 10.18 -1.33 0.80
N LEU A 134 9.44 -0.35 0.30
CA LEU A 134 9.21 0.92 0.96
C LEU A 134 7.79 0.99 1.50
N ALA A 135 7.62 1.42 2.74
CA ALA A 135 6.33 1.54 3.41
C ALA A 135 6.11 2.96 3.92
N ALA A 136 4.98 3.58 3.57
CA ALA A 136 4.58 4.88 4.08
C ALA A 136 4.08 4.74 5.51
N ASP A 137 4.58 5.59 6.42
CA ASP A 137 3.97 5.80 7.72
C ASP A 137 3.16 7.10 7.70
N SER A 138 1.86 6.98 7.54
CA SER A 138 0.95 8.11 7.34
C SER A 138 0.89 9.04 8.55
N GLU A 139 1.06 8.53 9.77
CA GLU A 139 1.02 9.39 10.95
C GLU A 139 2.39 9.98 11.28
N ALA A 140 3.48 9.22 11.08
CA ALA A 140 4.83 9.73 11.33
C ALA A 140 5.34 10.66 10.22
N GLY A 141 4.78 10.60 9.01
CA GLY A 141 5.22 11.42 7.88
C GLY A 141 6.60 11.01 7.36
N ILE A 142 6.86 9.71 7.30
CA ILE A 142 8.12 9.12 6.87
C ILE A 142 7.88 7.91 5.97
N VAL A 143 8.94 7.46 5.31
CA VAL A 143 8.99 6.19 4.57
C VAL A 143 10.04 5.30 5.21
N TYR A 144 9.65 4.07 5.56
CA TYR A 144 10.58 3.02 5.95
C TYR A 144 11.07 2.26 4.72
N SER A 145 12.36 1.93 4.68
CA SER A 145 12.88 0.83 3.87
C SER A 145 12.91 -0.44 4.72
N LEU A 146 12.40 -1.56 4.20
CA LEU A 146 12.49 -2.88 4.81
C LEU A 146 13.21 -3.84 3.86
N ASN A 147 14.25 -4.49 4.36
CA ASN A 147 14.85 -5.62 3.68
C ASN A 147 14.05 -6.91 3.96
N ILE A 148 13.41 -7.46 2.94
CA ILE A 148 12.48 -8.60 3.07
C ILE A 148 13.15 -9.95 3.33
N VAL A 149 14.47 -10.03 3.17
CA VAL A 149 15.26 -11.25 3.45
C VAL A 149 15.70 -11.26 4.91
N SER A 150 16.23 -10.13 5.40
CA SER A 150 16.76 -10.01 6.76
C SER A 150 15.74 -9.54 7.80
N GLY A 151 14.62 -8.96 7.35
CA GLY A 151 13.62 -8.34 8.22
C GLY A 151 14.04 -7.00 8.83
N VAL A 152 15.18 -6.44 8.43
CA VAL A 152 15.70 -5.18 8.98
C VAL A 152 15.00 -3.99 8.32
N SER A 153 14.42 -3.12 9.14
CA SER A 153 13.83 -1.85 8.70
C SER A 153 14.64 -0.64 9.17
N ALA A 154 14.62 0.42 8.38
CA ALA A 154 15.22 1.71 8.68
C ALA A 154 14.34 2.83 8.09
N VAL A 155 14.48 4.05 8.61
CA VAL A 155 13.87 5.23 7.99
C VAL A 155 14.67 5.58 6.74
N ALA A 156 14.04 5.49 5.57
CA ALA A 156 14.66 5.84 4.29
C ALA A 156 14.44 7.32 3.95
N ILE A 157 13.25 7.84 4.24
CA ILE A 157 12.91 9.23 3.92
C ILE A 157 12.10 9.84 5.06
N GLN A 158 12.55 11.01 5.51
CA GLN A 158 11.77 11.90 6.36
C GLN A 158 11.67 13.26 5.66
N ASN A 159 10.46 13.67 5.29
CA ASN A 159 10.24 14.90 4.54
C ASN A 159 8.98 15.62 5.00
N SER A 160 9.01 16.94 5.09
CA SER A 160 7.85 17.74 5.51
C SER A 160 6.64 17.59 4.58
N ALA A 161 6.85 17.26 3.29
CA ALA A 161 5.77 17.00 2.33
C ALA A 161 4.94 15.76 2.68
N PHE A 162 5.45 14.87 3.54
CA PHE A 162 4.76 13.65 3.98
C PHE A 162 3.96 13.86 5.26
N SER A 163 4.17 14.99 5.93
CA SER A 163 3.54 15.28 7.21
C SER A 163 2.02 15.44 7.06
N PRO A 164 1.22 14.92 8.01
CA PRO A 164 -0.21 15.17 8.03
C PRO A 164 -0.60 16.60 8.46
N GLY A 165 0.37 17.45 8.84
CA GLY A 165 0.09 18.85 9.19
C GLY A 165 -0.87 19.04 10.36
N GLY A 166 -0.95 18.07 11.28
CA GLY A 166 -1.89 18.07 12.41
C GLY A 166 -3.29 17.52 12.10
N LYS A 167 -3.53 17.04 10.87
CA LYS A 167 -4.72 16.25 10.50
C LYS A 167 -4.41 14.75 10.60
N THR A 168 -5.33 13.91 10.11
CA THR A 168 -5.18 12.46 10.07
C THR A 168 -4.75 12.00 8.68
N LEU A 169 -3.85 11.01 8.62
CA LEU A 169 -3.28 10.40 7.41
C LEU A 169 -2.45 11.35 6.52
N GLY A 170 -1.14 11.39 6.73
CA GLY A 170 -0.18 12.11 5.89
C GLY A 170 0.13 11.35 4.62
N ILE A 171 1.42 11.06 4.37
CA ILE A 171 1.82 10.22 3.23
C ILE A 171 1.02 8.92 3.21
N ASN A 172 0.45 8.56 2.06
CA ASN A 172 -0.45 7.42 1.94
C ASN A 172 0.00 6.47 0.82
N GLY A 173 -0.58 6.57 -0.37
CA GLY A 173 -0.16 5.83 -1.54
C GLY A 173 1.28 6.17 -1.95
N LEU A 174 2.03 5.18 -2.43
CA LEU A 174 3.39 5.37 -2.91
C LEU A 174 3.79 4.37 -3.99
N HIS A 175 4.45 4.86 -5.04
CA HIS A 175 4.93 4.04 -6.15
C HIS A 175 6.28 4.53 -6.65
N VAL A 176 7.20 3.59 -6.91
CA VAL A 176 8.45 3.90 -7.62
C VAL A 176 8.20 3.82 -9.12
N ASP A 177 8.73 4.80 -9.86
CA ASP A 177 8.61 4.81 -11.31
C ASP A 177 9.41 3.69 -12.00
N ALA A 178 9.12 3.46 -13.28
CA ALA A 178 9.81 2.45 -14.11
C ALA A 178 11.32 2.69 -14.28
N ALA A 179 11.81 3.87 -13.92
CA ALA A 179 13.24 4.20 -13.97
C ALA A 179 13.94 3.94 -12.62
N GLY A 180 13.20 3.56 -11.57
CA GLY A 180 13.74 3.26 -10.25
C GLY A 180 14.25 4.47 -9.47
N ASN A 181 14.04 5.70 -9.97
CA ASN A 181 14.74 6.88 -9.46
C ASN A 181 13.82 7.97 -8.89
N ASN A 182 12.49 7.80 -8.99
CA ASN A 182 11.54 8.65 -8.27
C ASN A 182 10.53 7.82 -7.49
N LEU A 183 10.31 8.22 -6.24
CA LEU A 183 9.16 7.81 -5.46
C LEU A 183 8.05 8.84 -5.64
N TYR A 184 6.94 8.42 -6.23
CA TYR A 184 5.69 9.17 -6.27
C TYR A 184 4.88 8.86 -5.01
N PHE A 185 4.14 9.84 -4.53
CA PHE A 185 3.36 9.71 -3.30
C PHE A 185 2.12 10.60 -3.32
N THR A 186 1.11 10.19 -2.56
CA THR A 186 0.01 11.04 -2.13
C THR A 186 0.19 11.42 -0.66
N ASN A 187 -0.40 12.54 -0.26
CA ASN A 187 -0.60 12.91 1.13
C ASN A 187 -2.07 13.24 1.33
N SER A 188 -2.80 12.37 2.02
CA SER A 188 -4.26 12.45 2.14
C SER A 188 -4.70 13.69 2.92
N ALA A 189 -4.06 13.96 4.06
CA ALA A 189 -4.33 15.12 4.91
C ALA A 189 -4.14 16.45 4.19
N MET A 190 -3.14 16.52 3.33
CA MET A 190 -2.78 17.73 2.59
C MET A 190 -3.45 17.79 1.21
N GLY A 191 -4.08 16.71 0.76
CA GLY A 191 -4.66 16.59 -0.58
C GLY A 191 -3.61 16.83 -1.67
N THR A 192 -2.39 16.35 -1.50
CA THR A 192 -1.30 16.58 -2.48
C THR A 192 -0.83 15.28 -3.11
N PHE A 193 -0.47 15.37 -4.39
CA PHE A 193 0.25 14.35 -5.12
C PHE A 193 1.61 14.91 -5.50
N GLY A 194 2.68 14.16 -5.25
CA GLY A 194 4.04 14.63 -5.44
C GLY A 194 5.00 13.52 -5.80
N ARG A 195 6.26 13.90 -5.95
CA ARG A 195 7.38 12.98 -6.11
C ARG A 195 8.61 13.44 -5.35
N ILE A 196 9.50 12.51 -5.03
CA ILE A 196 10.83 12.77 -4.50
C ILE A 196 11.83 11.86 -5.23
N PRO A 197 12.98 12.38 -5.70
CA PRO A 197 14.00 11.51 -6.28
C PRO A 197 14.62 10.63 -5.20
N ILE A 198 14.88 9.37 -5.54
CA ILE A 198 15.41 8.34 -4.64
C ILE A 198 16.61 7.62 -5.25
N ASP A 199 17.40 6.95 -4.42
CA ASP A 199 18.35 5.94 -4.86
C ASP A 199 17.61 4.60 -5.03
N GLY A 200 17.67 4.01 -6.23
CA GLY A 200 16.93 2.79 -6.57
C GLY A 200 17.36 1.55 -5.77
N ASN A 201 18.52 1.57 -5.10
CA ASN A 201 19.02 0.43 -4.33
C ASN A 201 18.52 0.39 -2.89
N ASN A 202 18.29 1.55 -2.27
CA ASN A 202 17.92 1.64 -0.85
C ASN A 202 16.66 2.48 -0.59
N GLY A 203 16.19 3.25 -1.57
CA GLY A 203 15.02 4.12 -1.47
C GLY A 203 15.25 5.40 -0.67
N GLU A 204 16.50 5.74 -0.35
CA GLU A 204 16.84 7.00 0.32
C GLU A 204 16.62 8.18 -0.63
N ALA A 205 16.19 9.31 -0.09
CA ALA A 205 15.98 10.51 -0.88
C ALA A 205 17.31 11.10 -1.37
N THR A 206 17.39 11.36 -2.68
CA THR A 206 18.57 11.98 -3.33
C THR A 206 18.36 13.46 -3.65
N GLY A 207 17.20 13.99 -3.28
CA GLY A 207 16.83 15.39 -3.52
C GLY A 207 15.53 15.80 -2.85
N ALA A 208 15.00 16.96 -3.24
CA ALA A 208 13.82 17.54 -2.63
C ALA A 208 12.51 16.97 -3.21
N ALA A 209 11.48 16.88 -2.35
CA ALA A 209 10.13 16.57 -2.79
C ALA A 209 9.56 17.73 -3.63
N THR A 210 8.77 17.39 -4.65
CA THR A 210 8.05 18.32 -5.52
C THR A 210 6.57 17.95 -5.52
N VAL A 211 5.70 18.91 -5.21
CA VAL A 211 4.24 18.75 -5.38
C VAL A 211 3.92 18.91 -6.86
N ILE A 212 3.17 17.96 -7.41
CA ILE A 212 2.77 17.90 -8.81
C ILE A 212 1.32 18.36 -8.96
N ALA A 213 0.45 17.93 -8.05
CA ALA A 213 -0.96 18.28 -8.06
C ALA A 213 -1.52 18.43 -6.65
N THR A 214 -2.61 19.17 -6.55
CA THR A 214 -3.40 19.36 -5.33
C THR A 214 -4.86 19.04 -5.64
N ALA A 215 -5.52 18.35 -4.73
CA ALA A 215 -6.91 17.99 -4.81
C ALA A 215 -7.82 19.23 -4.83
N ALA A 216 -9.02 19.06 -5.37
CA ALA A 216 -10.06 20.08 -5.23
C ALA A 216 -10.45 20.24 -3.75
N GLU A 217 -11.10 21.36 -3.42
CA GLU A 217 -11.52 21.61 -2.05
C GLU A 217 -12.49 20.54 -1.56
N GLY A 218 -12.12 19.86 -0.46
CA GLY A 218 -12.92 18.79 0.15
C GLY A 218 -12.49 17.36 -0.23
N ASP A 219 -11.67 17.22 -1.27
CA ASP A 219 -11.14 15.94 -1.75
C ASP A 219 -9.83 15.58 -1.04
N ASN A 220 -9.62 14.30 -0.74
CA ASN A 220 -8.36 13.79 -0.21
C ASN A 220 -7.83 12.72 -1.15
N TYR A 221 -6.55 12.79 -1.51
CA TYR A 221 -5.94 11.74 -2.31
C TYR A 221 -5.60 10.54 -1.45
N ASP A 222 -6.11 9.38 -1.81
CA ASP A 222 -5.80 8.09 -1.18
C ASP A 222 -4.64 7.42 -1.95
N ASP A 223 -4.83 6.24 -2.52
CA ASP A 223 -3.81 5.59 -3.36
C ASP A 223 -3.91 6.01 -4.84
N PHE A 224 -2.96 5.56 -5.66
CA PHE A 224 -2.95 5.84 -7.09
C PHE A 224 -2.33 4.71 -7.92
N ALA A 225 -2.61 4.69 -9.21
CA ALA A 225 -1.93 3.81 -10.16
C ALA A 225 -1.30 4.63 -11.29
N ILE A 226 -0.22 4.10 -11.87
CA ILE A 226 0.45 4.68 -13.03
C ILE A 226 0.20 3.75 -14.22
N ASP A 227 -0.34 4.28 -15.33
CA ASP A 227 -0.51 3.49 -16.54
C ASP A 227 0.75 3.48 -17.43
N GLY A 228 0.77 2.61 -18.44
CA GLY A 228 1.91 2.48 -19.35
C GLY A 228 2.18 3.69 -20.25
N GLN A 229 1.30 4.70 -20.24
CA GLN A 229 1.49 5.98 -20.94
C GLN A 229 2.01 7.07 -19.99
N GLY A 230 2.18 6.76 -18.70
CA GLY A 230 2.60 7.71 -17.67
C GLY A 230 1.46 8.60 -17.16
N ASN A 231 0.19 8.23 -17.35
CA ASN A 231 -0.91 8.90 -16.66
C ASN A 231 -1.05 8.35 -15.24
N TYR A 232 -1.42 9.25 -14.33
CA TYR A 232 -1.64 8.94 -12.91
C TYR A 232 -3.13 8.92 -12.61
N TRP A 233 -3.59 7.84 -11.99
CA TRP A 233 -4.98 7.58 -11.63
C TRP A 233 -5.10 7.60 -10.12
N ILE A 234 -5.58 8.70 -9.56
CA ILE A 234 -5.60 8.92 -8.10
C ILE A 234 -7.01 8.66 -7.58
N ALA A 235 -7.11 7.83 -6.54
CA ALA A 235 -8.35 7.61 -5.80
C ALA A 235 -8.64 8.80 -4.86
N VAL A 236 -9.91 9.18 -4.78
CA VAL A 236 -10.40 10.35 -4.03
C VAL A 236 -11.59 9.95 -3.17
#